data_AF-A0AAV7GD78-F1
#
_entry.id   AF-A0AAV7GD78-F1
#
_cell.length_a   1.000
_cell.length_b   1.000
_cell.length_c   1.000
_cell.angle_alpha   90.00
_cell.angle_beta   90.00
_cell.angle_gamma   90.00
#
_symmetry.space_group_name_H-M   'P 1'
#
loop_
_entity.id
_entity.type
_entity.pdbx_description
1 polymer ?
#
loop_
_entity_poly.entity_id
_entity_poly.type
_entity_poly.pdbx_seq_one_letter_code
_entity_poly.pdbx_strand_id
1 'polypeptide(L)'
;MIKQKMRDQQILEAENKKLQSILLEKEAKQLPSAVIEEFKKSYAFKIIIEDHVQEAHNHIYDVEVKALEAECIEDGFIRGFMKGVRAVQRKTGVEIKGLTPSQTSGDPSLDSIGEELESEL
;
A
#
# COMPACT_ATOMS: atom_id res chain seq x y z
N MET A 1 43.59 61.14 13.34
CA MET A 1 42.74 60.42 12.36
C MET A 1 42.87 58.89 12.43
N ILE A 2 44.09 58.33 12.46
CA ILE A 2 44.33 56.86 12.48
C ILE A 2 43.76 56.17 13.74
N LYS A 3 43.94 56.74 14.93
CA LYS A 3 43.40 56.19 16.19
C LYS A 3 41.87 56.10 16.23
N GLN A 4 41.17 56.99 15.52
CA GLN A 4 39.71 56.95 15.47
C GLN A 4 39.25 55.78 14.60
N LYS A 5 39.83 55.63 13.41
CA LYS A 5 39.54 54.50 12.51
C LYS A 5 39.78 53.13 13.17
N MET A 6 40.85 52.99 13.97
CA MET A 6 41.09 51.74 14.71
C MET A 6 40.00 51.44 15.75
N ARG A 7 39.50 52.47 16.46
CA ARG A 7 38.39 52.29 17.41
C ARG A 7 37.09 51.93 16.71
N ASP A 8 36.77 52.64 15.63
CA ASP A 8 35.56 52.37 14.85
C ASP A 8 35.58 50.94 14.27
N GLN A 9 36.75 50.47 13.83
CA GLN A 9 36.91 49.09 13.32
C GLN A 9 36.76 48.03 14.42
N GLN A 10 37.27 48.28 15.63
CA GLN A 10 37.07 47.38 16.78
C GLN A 10 35.59 47.29 17.20
N ILE A 11 34.87 48.41 17.15
CA ILE A 11 33.43 48.43 17.43
C ILE A 11 32.67 47.61 16.39
N LEU A 12 33.01 47.78 15.10
CA LEU A 12 32.39 47.05 14.00
C LEU A 12 32.62 45.54 14.11
N GLU A 13 33.82 45.09 14.47
CA GLU A 13 34.11 43.67 14.68
C GLU A 13 33.34 43.07 15.86
N ALA A 14 33.22 43.82 16.96
CA ALA A 14 32.45 43.39 18.12
C ALA A 14 30.95 43.26 17.80
N GLU A 15 30.39 44.23 17.07
CA GLU A 15 29.01 44.16 16.61
C GLU A 15 28.78 43.02 15.62
N ASN A 16 29.71 42.78 14.69
CA ASN A 16 29.60 41.70 13.71
C ASN A 16 29.62 40.33 14.41
N LYS A 17 30.51 40.12 15.39
CA LYS A 17 30.52 38.91 16.22
C LYS A 17 29.21 38.74 17.01
N LYS A 18 28.68 39.83 17.56
CA LYS A 18 27.40 39.81 18.28
C LYS A 18 26.24 39.43 17.36
N LEU A 19 26.18 39.99 16.15
CA LEU A 19 25.17 39.69 15.15
C LEU A 19 25.26 38.24 14.66
N GLN A 20 26.47 37.72 14.42
CA GLN A 20 26.69 36.31 14.08
C GLN A 20 26.19 35.38 15.20
N SER A 21 26.47 35.71 16.47
CA SER A 21 25.97 34.94 17.61
C SER A 21 24.44 34.92 17.69
N ILE A 22 23.80 36.07 17.45
CA ILE A 22 22.33 36.18 17.46
C ILE A 22 21.72 35.40 16.27
N LEU A 23 22.37 35.44 15.11
CA LEU A 23 21.94 34.70 13.93
C LEU A 23 21.95 33.19 14.19
N LEU A 24 23.06 32.67 14.72
CA LEU A 24 23.20 31.26 15.11
C LEU A 24 22.14 30.84 16.14
N GLU A 25 21.86 31.68 17.14
CA GLU A 25 20.83 31.40 18.14
C GLU A 25 19.42 31.37 17.53
N LYS A 26 19.14 32.22 16.53
CA LYS A 26 17.85 32.26 15.84
C LYS A 26 17.67 31.11 14.86
N GLU A 27 18.72 30.70 14.16
CA GLU A 27 18.72 29.52 13.27
C GLU A 27 18.49 28.23 14.07
N ALA A 28 19.11 28.09 15.26
CA ALA A 28 18.87 26.96 16.15
C ALA A 28 17.42 26.87 16.66
N LYS A 29 16.66 27.97 16.63
CA LYS A 29 15.25 28.05 17.03
C LYS A 29 14.28 27.91 15.84
N GLN A 30 14.78 27.75 14.61
CA GLN A 30 14.00 27.99 13.40
C GLN A 30 13.09 26.84 12.98
N LEU A 31 13.25 25.64 13.54
CA LEU A 31 12.23 24.59 13.41
C LEU A 31 11.37 24.56 14.68
N PRO A 32 10.09 24.97 14.60
CA PRO A 32 9.19 24.83 15.72
C PRO A 32 9.11 23.34 16.09
N SER A 33 9.37 23.02 17.37
CA SER A 33 9.30 21.65 17.88
C SER A 33 7.99 20.92 17.51
N ALA A 34 6.89 21.67 17.36
CA ALA A 34 5.60 21.14 16.89
C ALA A 34 5.66 20.53 15.48
N VAL A 35 6.36 21.17 14.53
CA VAL A 35 6.47 20.69 13.14
C VAL A 35 7.25 19.38 13.07
N ILE A 36 8.30 19.24 13.90
CA ILE A 36 9.08 18.00 14.00
C ILE A 36 8.21 16.85 14.55
N GLU A 37 7.39 17.12 15.56
CA GLU A 37 6.50 16.11 16.13
C GLU A 37 5.36 15.72 15.18
N GLU A 38 4.80 16.67 14.43
CA GLU A 38 3.84 16.37 13.37
C GLU A 38 4.43 15.51 12.25
N PHE A 39 5.67 15.79 11.85
CA PHE A 39 6.38 14.98 10.87
C PHE A 39 6.60 13.55 11.36
N LYS A 40 7.02 13.36 12.62
CA LYS A 40 7.16 12.03 13.23
C LYS A 40 5.85 11.27 13.26
N LYS A 41 4.73 11.93 13.59
CA LYS A 41 3.39 11.33 13.56
C LYS A 41 2.99 10.89 12.16
N SER A 42 3.24 11.73 11.15
CA SER A 42 3.00 11.39 9.74
C SER A 42 3.82 10.18 9.30
N TYR A 43 5.09 10.11 9.70
CA TYR A 43 5.96 8.98 9.40
C TYR A 43 5.49 7.68 10.07
N ALA A 44 5.07 7.74 11.34
CA ALA A 44 4.48 6.60 12.02
C ALA A 44 3.18 6.12 11.35
N PHE A 45 2.31 7.06 10.96
CA PHE A 45 1.09 6.74 10.22
C PHE A 45 1.41 6.06 8.88
N LYS A 46 2.42 6.56 8.14
CA LYS A 46 2.87 5.94 6.90
C LYS A 46 3.28 4.48 7.10
N ILE A 47 4.10 4.19 8.12
CA ILE A 47 4.53 2.81 8.43
C ILE A 47 3.32 1.92 8.69
N ILE A 48 2.36 2.38 9.49
CA ILE A 48 1.14 1.61 9.80
C ILE A 48 0.38 1.28 8.51
N ILE A 49 0.20 2.24 7.60
CA ILE A 49 -0.50 2.00 6.34
C ILE A 49 0.29 1.01 5.45
N GLU A 50 1.61 1.16 5.37
CA GLU A 50 2.47 0.23 4.61
C GLU A 50 2.37 -1.20 5.15
N ASP A 51 2.39 -1.37 6.47
CA ASP A 51 2.23 -2.69 7.12
C ASP A 51 0.87 -3.32 6.79
N HIS A 52 -0.23 -2.57 6.89
CA HIS A 52 -1.57 -3.08 6.57
C HIS A 52 -1.70 -3.43 5.09
N VAL A 53 -1.13 -2.63 4.19
CA VAL A 53 -1.12 -2.92 2.75
C VAL A 53 -0.34 -4.21 2.48
N GLN A 54 0.82 -4.37 3.13
CA GLN A 54 1.64 -5.58 2.97
C GLN A 54 0.95 -6.82 3.54
N GLU A 55 0.30 -6.71 4.70
CA GLU A 55 -0.48 -7.79 5.29
C GLU A 55 -1.64 -8.20 4.39
N ALA A 56 -2.42 -7.25 3.89
CA ALA A 56 -3.52 -7.51 2.97
C ALA A 56 -3.02 -8.16 1.66
N HIS A 57 -1.89 -7.68 1.13
CA HIS A 57 -1.25 -8.28 -0.05
C HIS A 57 -0.85 -9.74 0.21
N ASN A 58 -0.17 -10.00 1.32
CA ASN A 58 0.25 -11.36 1.69
C ASN A 58 -0.96 -12.28 1.87
N HIS A 59 -2.02 -11.82 2.52
CA HIS A 59 -3.25 -12.59 2.68
C HIS A 59 -3.86 -12.98 1.33
N ILE A 60 -3.98 -12.04 0.38
CA ILE A 60 -4.51 -12.31 -0.95
C ILE A 60 -3.69 -13.39 -1.65
N TYR A 61 -2.37 -13.29 -1.62
CA TYR A 61 -1.52 -14.25 -2.33
C TYR A 61 -1.45 -15.62 -1.62
N ASP A 62 -1.18 -15.63 -0.32
CA ASP A 62 -0.94 -16.87 0.42
C ASP A 62 -2.21 -17.66 0.73
N VAL A 63 -3.36 -16.99 0.82
CA VAL A 63 -4.63 -17.65 1.13
C VAL A 63 -5.48 -17.76 -0.12
N GLU A 64 -5.80 -16.64 -0.76
CA GLU A 64 -6.85 -16.64 -1.79
C GLU A 64 -6.37 -17.17 -3.14
N VAL A 65 -5.19 -16.75 -3.59
CA VAL A 65 -4.60 -17.25 -4.85
C VAL A 65 -4.28 -18.73 -4.72
N LYS A 66 -3.65 -19.16 -3.62
CA LYS A 66 -3.37 -20.59 -3.39
C LYS A 66 -4.64 -21.44 -3.27
N ALA A 67 -5.69 -20.94 -2.62
CA ALA A 67 -6.96 -21.65 -2.57
C ALA A 67 -7.58 -21.78 -3.97
N LEU A 68 -7.50 -20.73 -4.80
CA LEU A 68 -7.97 -20.77 -6.17
C LEU A 68 -7.16 -21.73 -7.04
N GLU A 69 -5.84 -21.80 -6.85
CA GLU A 69 -4.98 -22.78 -7.53
C GLU A 69 -5.38 -24.22 -7.17
N ALA A 70 -5.64 -24.49 -5.88
CA ALA A 70 -6.13 -25.78 -5.43
C ALA A 70 -7.48 -26.12 -6.09
N GLU A 71 -8.43 -25.17 -6.13
CA GLU A 71 -9.70 -25.38 -6.85
C GLU A 71 -9.49 -25.63 -8.34
N CYS A 72 -8.52 -24.97 -9.00
CA CYS A 72 -8.21 -25.24 -10.40
C CYS A 72 -7.67 -26.66 -10.62
N ILE A 73 -6.93 -27.20 -9.65
CA ILE A 73 -6.39 -28.56 -9.69
C ILE A 73 -7.50 -29.58 -9.42
N GLU A 74 -8.35 -29.36 -8.42
CA GLU A 74 -9.40 -30.28 -7.98
C GLU A 74 -10.61 -30.30 -8.94
N ASP A 75 -11.14 -29.13 -9.27
CA ASP A 75 -12.38 -28.98 -10.04
C ASP A 75 -12.17 -28.84 -11.56
N GLY A 76 -10.90 -28.79 -11.97
CA GLY A 76 -10.46 -28.49 -13.33
C GLY A 76 -10.33 -26.99 -13.61
N PHE A 77 -9.34 -26.66 -14.44
CA PHE A 77 -8.88 -25.29 -14.70
C PHE A 77 -10.02 -24.31 -15.05
N ILE A 78 -10.94 -24.69 -15.94
CA ILE A 78 -12.04 -23.80 -16.38
C ILE A 78 -12.98 -23.47 -15.21
N ARG A 79 -13.31 -24.45 -14.36
CA ARG A 79 -14.22 -24.25 -13.24
C ARG A 79 -13.57 -23.40 -12.15
N GLY A 80 -12.32 -23.71 -11.80
CA GLY A 80 -11.52 -22.92 -10.86
C GLY A 80 -11.36 -21.48 -11.36
N PHE A 81 -10.94 -21.29 -12.61
CA PHE A 81 -10.81 -19.97 -13.23
C PHE A 81 -12.10 -19.13 -13.11
N MET A 82 -13.26 -19.70 -13.44
CA MET A 82 -14.54 -18.99 -13.34
C MET A 82 -14.94 -18.67 -11.89
N LYS A 83 -14.57 -19.51 -10.91
CA LYS A 83 -14.74 -19.18 -9.48
C LYS A 83 -13.87 -17.98 -9.09
N GLY A 84 -12.64 -17.93 -9.56
CA GLY A 84 -11.72 -16.80 -9.37
C GLY A 84 -12.26 -15.50 -9.95
N VAL A 85 -12.74 -15.53 -11.20
CA VAL A 85 -13.39 -14.39 -11.86
C VAL A 85 -14.55 -13.86 -11.02
N ARG A 86 -15.44 -14.73 -10.53
CA ARG A 86 -16.56 -14.33 -9.65
C ARG A 86 -16.10 -13.79 -8.30
N ALA A 87 -14.99 -14.29 -7.75
CA ALA A 87 -14.44 -13.78 -6.49
C ALA A 87 -13.91 -12.36 -6.66
N VAL A 88 -13.16 -12.08 -7.73
CA VAL A 88 -12.67 -10.75 -8.07
C VAL A 88 -13.83 -9.78 -8.29
N GLN A 89 -14.83 -10.16 -9.09
CA GLN A 89 -16.00 -9.33 -9.37
C GLN A 89 -16.78 -8.96 -8.09
N ARG A 90 -16.96 -9.91 -7.15
CA ARG A 90 -17.62 -9.64 -5.85
C ARG A 90 -16.86 -8.63 -5.00
N LYS A 91 -15.52 -8.65 -5.06
CA LYS A 91 -14.67 -7.75 -4.26
C LYS A 91 -14.53 -6.36 -4.86
N THR A 92 -14.39 -6.28 -6.18
CA THR A 92 -14.16 -5.00 -6.87
C THR A 92 -15.46 -4.32 -7.29
N GLY A 93 -16.55 -5.06 -7.38
CA GLY A 93 -17.82 -4.59 -7.96
C GLY A 93 -17.73 -4.32 -9.46
N VAL A 94 -16.61 -4.67 -10.11
CA VAL A 94 -16.35 -4.42 -11.52
C VAL A 94 -16.58 -5.70 -12.31
N GLU A 95 -17.43 -5.62 -13.33
CA GLU A 95 -17.63 -6.70 -14.29
C GLU A 95 -16.39 -6.87 -15.18
N ILE A 96 -15.91 -8.11 -15.31
CA ILE A 96 -14.76 -8.42 -16.16
C ILE A 96 -15.28 -8.70 -17.56
N LYS A 97 -15.10 -7.74 -18.48
CA LYS A 97 -15.52 -7.84 -19.88
C LYS A 97 -14.88 -9.08 -20.54
N GLY A 98 -15.69 -9.81 -21.32
CA GLY A 98 -15.23 -11.00 -22.05
C GLY A 98 -15.19 -12.29 -21.23
N LEU A 99 -15.47 -12.23 -19.92
CA LEU A 99 -15.57 -13.39 -19.03
C LEU A 99 -16.99 -13.56 -18.45
N THR A 100 -17.95 -12.78 -18.93
CA THR A 100 -19.36 -13.05 -18.70
C THR A 100 -19.68 -14.43 -19.27
N PRO A 101 -20.16 -15.39 -18.48
CA PRO A 101 -20.72 -16.60 -19.04
C PRO A 101 -21.85 -16.18 -19.97
N SER A 102 -21.65 -16.28 -21.28
CA SER A 102 -22.78 -16.22 -22.21
C SER A 102 -23.68 -17.39 -21.82
N GLN A 103 -24.89 -17.10 -21.35
CA GLN A 103 -25.90 -18.12 -21.06
C GLN A 103 -26.39 -18.80 -22.34
N THR A 104 -25.52 -19.59 -22.97
CA THR A 104 -25.82 -20.41 -24.13
C THR A 104 -25.00 -21.68 -24.06
N SER A 105 -25.35 -22.60 -23.17
CA SER A 105 -25.94 -23.89 -23.57
C SER A 105 -26.07 -24.86 -22.39
N GLY A 106 -27.33 -25.21 -22.09
CA GLY A 106 -27.71 -26.45 -21.41
C GLY A 106 -27.73 -26.40 -19.88
N ASP A 107 -28.89 -26.06 -19.31
CA ASP A 107 -29.30 -26.72 -18.07
C ASP A 107 -29.24 -28.24 -18.31
N PRO A 108 -28.51 -29.05 -17.52
CA PRO A 108 -28.83 -30.45 -17.45
C PRO A 108 -30.16 -30.54 -16.69
N SER A 109 -31.24 -30.71 -17.45
CA SER A 109 -32.49 -31.30 -16.97
C SER A 109 -32.16 -32.42 -15.97
N LEU A 110 -32.58 -32.26 -14.72
CA LEU A 110 -32.43 -33.21 -13.61
C LEU A 110 -33.32 -34.46 -13.78
N ASP A 111 -33.44 -34.99 -14.99
CA ASP A 111 -34.15 -36.22 -15.30
C ASP A 111 -33.34 -37.05 -16.30
N SER A 112 -32.39 -37.83 -15.78
CA SER A 112 -31.99 -39.10 -16.39
C SER A 112 -31.48 -40.02 -15.30
N ILE A 113 -32.41 -40.80 -14.75
CA ILE A 113 -32.15 -42.02 -14.02
C ILE A 113 -31.51 -43.04 -14.98
N GLY A 114 -30.42 -43.67 -14.56
CA GLY A 114 -29.77 -44.81 -15.24
C GLY A 114 -28.42 -44.41 -15.86
N GLU A 115 -27.29 -45.06 -15.60
CA GLU A 115 -27.05 -46.40 -15.07
C GLU A 115 -25.78 -46.43 -14.20
N GLU A 116 -25.83 -47.30 -13.20
CA GLU A 116 -24.76 -47.76 -12.34
C GLU A 116 -23.70 -48.48 -13.18
N LEU A 117 -22.54 -47.87 -13.40
CA LEU A 117 -21.39 -48.59 -13.94
C LEU A 117 -20.62 -49.23 -12.79
N GLU A 118 -20.97 -50.48 -12.53
CA GLU A 118 -20.11 -51.44 -11.83
C GLU A 118 -18.69 -51.37 -12.42
N SER A 119 -17.70 -51.11 -11.56
CA SER A 119 -16.31 -51.39 -11.88
C SER A 119 -15.91 -52.63 -11.09
N GLU A 120 -16.00 -53.79 -11.73
CA GLU A 120 -15.26 -54.98 -11.32
C GLU A 120 -13.80 -54.85 -11.76
N LEU A 121 -12.91 -54.92 -10.76
CA LEU A 121 -11.48 -55.28 -10.75
C LEU A 121 -10.48 -54.50 -11.63
#